data_AF-A0A8S3EPB8-F1
#
_entry.id   AF-A0A8S3EPB8-F1
#
_cell.length_a   1.000
_cell.length_b   1.000
_cell.length_c   1.000
_cell.angle_alpha   90.00
_cell.angle_beta   90.00
_cell.angle_gamma   90.00
#
_symmetry.space_group_name_H-M   'P 1'
#
loop_
_entity.id
_entity.type
_entity.pdbx_description
1 polymer ?
#
loop_
_entity_poly.entity_id
_entity_poly.type
_entity_poly.pdbx_seq_one_letter_code
_entity_poly.pdbx_strand_id
1 'polypeptide(L)'
;MFLNVTLGASLREAITALPIERRIGFDLEKIYQQLIESFHTYESHLSNFVFDRDMHNIIYSLGFVPTHNEMNDLILAMRFHPRSRTSEREEIDVEHHLIHFYDFADIIIPKLLNNDYEPADEQYLLKCFKKLDQNNKNYLHKKLF
;
A
#
# COMPACT_ATOMS: atom_id res chain seq x y z
N MET A 1 2.25 23.92 0.43
CA MET A 1 3.20 23.92 -0.72
C MET A 1 4.47 23.10 -0.49
N PHE A 2 4.87 22.81 0.76
CA PHE A 2 6.07 21.99 1.05
C PHE A 2 5.89 20.48 0.88
N LEU A 3 4.64 19.98 0.86
CA LEU A 3 4.34 18.54 0.90
C LEU A 3 4.79 17.79 -0.37
N ASN A 4 4.64 18.41 -1.54
CA ASN A 4 5.00 17.79 -2.83
C ASN A 4 6.52 17.64 -3.04
N VAL A 5 7.33 18.43 -2.33
CA VAL A 5 8.78 18.47 -2.53
C VAL A 5 9.45 17.26 -1.89
N THR A 6 9.07 16.92 -0.65
CA THR A 6 9.65 15.80 0.10
C THR A 6 9.23 14.46 -0.48
N LEU A 7 7.94 14.30 -0.80
CA LEU A 7 7.45 13.11 -1.47
C LEU A 7 8.14 12.95 -2.82
N GLY A 8 8.20 14.06 -3.59
CA GLY A 8 8.88 14.20 -4.87
C GLY A 8 10.31 13.69 -4.88
N ALA A 9 11.06 13.95 -3.81
CA ALA A 9 12.42 13.46 -3.63
C ALA A 9 12.47 11.94 -3.40
N SER A 10 11.61 11.40 -2.52
CA SER A 10 11.55 9.96 -2.20
C SER A 10 11.26 9.08 -3.42
N LEU A 11 10.30 9.48 -4.26
CA LEU A 11 9.98 8.73 -5.48
C LEU A 11 11.06 8.87 -6.55
N ARG A 12 11.67 10.06 -6.69
CA ARG A 12 12.84 10.25 -7.57
C ARG A 12 13.99 9.34 -7.16
N GLU A 13 14.30 9.27 -5.86
CA GLU A 13 15.29 8.35 -5.29
C GLU A 13 14.93 6.90 -5.64
N ALA A 14 13.68 6.48 -5.41
CA ALA A 14 13.22 5.13 -5.70
C ALA A 14 13.35 4.76 -7.20
N ILE A 15 12.99 5.66 -8.13
CA ILE A 15 13.17 5.43 -9.58
C ILE A 15 14.64 5.35 -9.95
N THR A 16 15.48 6.22 -9.37
CA THR A 16 16.92 6.16 -9.62
C THR A 16 17.58 4.90 -9.07
N ALA A 17 16.97 4.23 -8.09
CA ALA A 17 17.42 2.95 -7.57
C ALA A 17 17.06 1.77 -8.50
N LEU A 18 16.07 1.91 -9.39
CA LEU A 18 15.69 0.86 -10.33
C LEU A 18 16.75 0.62 -11.43
N PRO A 19 16.80 -0.59 -12.01
CA PRO A 19 17.56 -0.85 -13.25
C PRO A 19 17.13 0.10 -14.38
N ILE A 20 18.08 0.56 -15.20
CA ILE A 20 17.84 1.55 -16.28
C ILE A 20 16.69 1.13 -17.21
N GLU A 21 16.60 -0.15 -17.54
CA GLU A 21 15.55 -0.73 -18.39
C GLU A 21 14.15 -0.57 -17.80
N ARG A 22 14.03 -0.51 -16.47
CA ARG A 22 12.76 -0.31 -15.76
C ARG A 22 12.44 1.17 -15.54
N ARG A 23 13.40 2.09 -15.66
CA ARG A 23 13.16 3.54 -15.43
C ARG A 23 12.27 4.17 -16.50
N ILE A 24 12.21 3.57 -17.68
CA ILE A 24 11.43 4.07 -18.81
C ILE A 24 9.96 3.70 -18.61
N GLY A 25 9.08 4.71 -18.55
CA GLY A 25 7.63 4.50 -18.56
C GLY A 25 6.90 4.75 -17.24
N PHE A 26 7.59 5.15 -16.17
CA PHE A 26 6.91 5.60 -14.96
C PHE A 26 6.38 7.02 -15.11
N ASP A 27 5.06 7.17 -14.96
CA ASP A 27 4.40 8.46 -14.80
C ASP A 27 4.28 8.76 -13.32
N LEU A 28 5.17 9.64 -12.85
CA LEU A 28 5.35 9.93 -11.42
C LEU A 28 4.13 10.63 -10.86
N GLU A 29 3.57 11.54 -11.65
CA GLU A 29 2.39 12.31 -11.29
C GLU A 29 1.18 11.38 -11.16
N LYS A 30 1.03 10.44 -12.09
CA LYS A 30 -0.02 9.42 -12.01
C LYS A 30 0.10 8.52 -10.78
N ILE A 31 1.29 8.04 -10.46
CA ILE A 31 1.51 7.18 -9.26
C ILE A 31 1.16 7.95 -7.99
N TYR A 32 1.61 9.21 -7.89
CA TYR A 32 1.25 10.04 -6.75
C TYR A 32 -0.24 10.29 -6.63
N GLN A 33 -0.89 10.60 -7.74
CA GLN A 33 -2.32 10.85 -7.75
C GLN A 33 -3.09 9.62 -7.27
N GLN A 34 -2.71 8.42 -7.72
CA GLN A 34 -3.31 7.16 -7.25
C GLN A 34 -3.09 6.90 -5.76
N LEU A 35 -1.90 7.22 -5.23
CA LEU A 35 -1.60 7.08 -3.80
C LEU A 35 -2.43 8.05 -2.96
N ILE A 36 -2.52 9.31 -3.38
CA ILE A 36 -3.31 10.36 -2.73
C ILE A 36 -4.78 9.98 -2.71
N GLU A 37 -5.34 9.59 -3.87
CA GLU A 37 -6.75 9.19 -3.99
C GLU A 37 -7.07 7.97 -3.12
N SER A 38 -6.23 6.93 -3.17
CA SER A 38 -6.44 5.73 -2.37
C SER A 38 -6.35 6.02 -0.88
N PHE A 39 -5.40 6.86 -0.46
CA PHE A 39 -5.20 7.19 0.95
C PHE A 39 -6.30 8.11 1.50
N HIS A 40 -6.67 9.17 0.77
CA HIS A 40 -7.71 10.10 1.20
C HIS A 40 -9.10 9.47 1.31
N THR A 41 -9.35 8.41 0.54
CA THR A 41 -10.61 7.64 0.64
C THR A 41 -10.84 7.10 2.06
N TYR A 42 -9.77 6.83 2.81
CA TYR A 42 -9.81 6.27 4.17
C TYR A 42 -9.26 7.24 5.22
N GLU A 43 -9.09 8.52 4.88
CA GLU A 43 -8.53 9.52 5.79
C GLU A 43 -9.36 9.60 7.08
N SER A 44 -8.64 9.62 8.20
CA SER A 44 -9.22 9.76 9.52
C SER A 44 -9.67 11.21 9.76
N HIS A 45 -10.16 11.47 10.98
CA HIS A 45 -10.45 12.83 11.43
C HIS A 45 -9.19 13.70 11.56
N LEU A 46 -8.00 13.09 11.64
CA LEU A 46 -6.71 13.78 11.58
C LEU A 46 -6.21 13.79 10.14
N SER A 47 -5.97 14.99 9.61
CA SER A 47 -5.56 15.14 8.23
C SER A 47 -4.21 14.47 7.95
N ASN A 48 -4.13 13.75 6.83
CA ASN A 48 -3.02 12.93 6.36
C ASN A 48 -2.74 11.69 7.21
N PHE A 49 -3.70 11.23 8.01
CA PHE A 49 -3.61 9.97 8.76
C PHE A 49 -4.74 9.01 8.39
N VAL A 50 -4.43 7.71 8.44
CA VAL A 50 -5.39 6.61 8.30
C VAL A 50 -5.20 5.62 9.44
N PHE A 51 -6.23 4.85 9.80
CA PHE A 51 -6.06 3.78 10.79
C PHE A 51 -5.33 2.58 10.19
N ASP A 52 -4.46 1.93 10.98
CA ASP A 52 -3.73 0.72 10.56
C ASP A 52 -4.66 -0.40 10.09
N ARG A 53 -5.83 -0.54 10.73
CA ARG A 53 -6.86 -1.51 10.33
C ARG A 53 -7.39 -1.26 8.94
N ASP A 54 -7.35 -0.04 8.39
CA ASP A 54 -7.88 0.29 7.06
C ASP A 54 -6.82 0.11 5.96
N MET A 55 -5.55 -0.12 6.34
CA MET A 55 -4.44 -0.26 5.40
C MET A 55 -4.63 -1.34 4.36
N HIS A 56 -5.26 -2.46 4.72
CA HIS A 56 -5.47 -3.53 3.76
C HIS A 56 -6.32 -3.07 2.57
N ASN A 57 -7.33 -2.23 2.82
CA ASN A 57 -8.19 -1.72 1.75
C ASN A 57 -7.44 -0.74 0.84
N ILE A 58 -6.60 0.11 1.41
CA ILE A 58 -5.76 1.07 0.66
C ILE A 58 -4.73 0.31 -0.21
N ILE A 59 -4.07 -0.70 0.35
CA ILE A 59 -3.09 -1.49 -0.39
C ILE A 59 -3.76 -2.28 -1.52
N TYR A 60 -4.91 -2.92 -1.25
CA TYR A 60 -5.66 -3.64 -2.27
C TYR A 60 -6.19 -2.72 -3.38
N SER A 61 -6.58 -1.48 -3.07
CA SER A 61 -7.05 -0.53 -4.10
C SER A 61 -5.94 -0.09 -5.06
N LEU A 62 -4.68 -0.21 -4.64
CA LEU A 62 -3.50 0.01 -5.49
C LEU A 62 -3.13 -1.20 -6.35
N GLY A 63 -3.88 -2.30 -6.24
CA GLY A 63 -3.64 -3.56 -6.97
C GLY A 63 -2.58 -4.46 -6.35
N PHE A 64 -2.09 -4.13 -5.15
CA PHE A 64 -1.14 -4.94 -4.40
C PHE A 64 -1.86 -6.04 -3.65
N VAL A 65 -1.36 -7.28 -3.71
CA VAL A 65 -1.99 -8.41 -3.01
C VAL A 65 -0.98 -9.14 -2.13
N PRO A 66 -0.44 -8.48 -1.08
CA PRO A 66 0.45 -9.14 -0.14
C PRO A 66 -0.29 -10.23 0.63
N THR A 67 0.46 -11.24 1.07
CA THR A 67 -0.02 -12.21 2.06
C THR A 67 -0.31 -11.51 3.40
N HIS A 68 -1.02 -12.20 4.30
CA HIS A 68 -1.32 -11.65 5.63
C HIS A 68 -0.07 -11.25 6.41
N ASN A 69 0.99 -12.06 6.35
CA ASN A 69 2.25 -11.76 7.06
C ASN A 69 2.95 -10.54 6.44
N GLU A 70 3.00 -10.48 5.11
CA GLU A 70 3.59 -9.32 4.40
C GLU A 70 2.80 -8.04 4.69
N MET A 71 1.47 -8.11 4.78
CA MET A 71 0.64 -6.97 5.20
C MET A 71 0.99 -6.50 6.62
N ASN A 72 1.13 -7.42 7.56
CA ASN A 72 1.50 -7.08 8.93
C ASN A 72 2.90 -6.44 8.98
N ASP A 73 3.86 -6.98 8.22
CA ASP A 73 5.21 -6.41 8.11
C ASP A 73 5.19 -5.00 7.50
N LEU A 74 4.34 -4.76 6.48
CA LEU A 74 4.15 -3.44 5.88
C LEU A 74 3.62 -2.43 6.91
N ILE A 75 2.57 -2.80 7.64
CA ILE A 75 1.96 -1.95 8.66
C ILE A 75 2.99 -1.61 9.76
N LEU A 76 3.75 -2.60 10.23
CA LEU A 76 4.81 -2.37 11.21
C LEU A 76 5.89 -1.45 10.66
N ALA A 77 6.33 -1.66 9.42
CA ALA A 77 7.34 -0.82 8.78
C ALA A 77 6.89 0.64 8.66
N MET A 78 5.60 0.89 8.38
CA MET A 78 5.03 2.24 8.34
C MET A 78 4.94 2.86 9.75
N ARG A 79 4.43 2.11 10.74
CA ARG A 79 4.26 2.62 12.11
C ARG A 79 5.58 2.94 12.80
N PHE A 80 6.64 2.20 12.49
CA PHE A 80 7.96 2.39 13.10
C PHE A 80 8.96 3.10 12.17
N HIS A 81 8.48 3.75 11.11
CA HIS A 81 9.32 4.39 10.11
C HIS A 81 10.17 5.52 10.72
N PRO A 82 11.50 5.53 10.52
CA PRO A 82 12.41 6.42 11.25
C PRO A 82 12.21 7.91 10.96
N ARG A 83 11.58 8.26 9.83
CA ARG A 83 11.32 9.67 9.45
C ARG A 83 10.12 10.30 10.18
N SER A 84 9.28 9.51 10.85
CA SER A 84 8.13 10.03 11.63
C SER A 84 8.40 10.26 13.11
N ARG A 85 9.64 10.07 13.57
CA ARG A 85 10.02 10.26 14.98
C ARG A 85 10.31 11.72 15.34
N THR A 86 9.31 12.57 15.20
CA THR A 86 9.21 13.79 16.02
C THR A 86 8.41 13.44 17.28
N SER A 87 8.78 13.96 18.45
CA SER A 87 8.15 13.64 19.74
C SER A 87 6.62 13.75 19.74
N GLU A 88 6.07 14.69 18.98
CA GLU A 88 4.61 14.91 18.86
C GLU A 88 3.90 13.89 17.94
N ARG A 89 4.59 13.33 16.94
CA ARG A 89 4.01 12.30 16.04
C ARG A 89 4.07 10.91 16.65
N GLU A 90 5.15 10.61 17.37
CA GLU A 90 5.37 9.30 17.98
C GLU A 90 4.27 8.97 18.99
N GLU A 91 3.79 9.96 19.76
CA GLU A 91 2.66 9.79 20.67
C GLU A 91 1.34 9.51 19.92
N ILE A 92 1.08 10.22 18.82
CA ILE A 92 -0.14 10.04 18.01
C ILE A 92 -0.15 8.65 17.35
N ASP A 93 0.95 8.24 16.71
CA ASP A 93 1.03 7.00 15.92
C ASP A 93 0.97 5.72 16.78
N VAL A 94 1.62 5.75 17.95
CA VAL A 94 1.68 4.60 18.86
C VAL A 94 0.36 4.44 19.62
N GLU A 95 -0.23 5.52 20.12
CA GLU A 95 -1.44 5.45 20.95
C GLU A 95 -2.73 5.27 20.12
N HIS A 96 -2.80 5.86 18.93
CA HIS A 96 -4.06 5.93 18.16
C HIS A 96 -4.14 4.95 16.99
N HIS A 97 -3.11 4.12 16.77
CA HIS A 97 -3.07 3.16 15.67
C HIS A 97 -3.23 3.83 14.29
N LEU A 98 -2.56 4.97 14.12
CA LEU A 98 -2.60 5.77 12.90
C LEU A 98 -1.31 5.61 12.10
N ILE A 99 -1.43 5.78 10.79
CA ILE A 99 -0.33 5.80 9.84
C ILE A 99 -0.42 7.11 9.08
N HIS A 100 0.68 7.86 9.06
CA HIS A 100 0.77 9.09 8.30
C HIS A 100 1.05 8.82 6.82
N PHE A 101 0.50 9.65 5.93
CA PHE A 101 0.65 9.53 4.47
C PHE A 101 2.11 9.43 4.01
N TYR A 102 3.02 10.21 4.60
CA TYR A 102 4.46 10.15 4.30
C TYR A 102 5.08 8.77 4.54
N ASP A 103 4.79 8.12 5.66
CA ASP A 103 5.39 6.82 5.95
C ASP A 103 4.81 5.73 5.05
N PHE A 104 3.50 5.83 4.79
CA PHE A 104 2.85 5.01 3.78
C PHE A 104 3.52 5.18 2.41
N ALA A 105 3.67 6.41 1.93
CA ALA A 105 4.23 6.69 0.62
C ALA A 105 5.69 6.25 0.51
N ASP A 106 6.53 6.56 1.51
CA ASP A 106 7.94 6.17 1.55
C ASP A 106 8.12 4.64 1.50
N ILE A 107 7.21 3.88 2.12
CA ILE A 107 7.24 2.41 2.10
C ILE A 107 6.65 1.83 0.80
N ILE A 108 5.54 2.37 0.30
CA ILE A 108 4.78 1.77 -0.80
C ILE A 108 5.30 2.15 -2.18
N ILE A 109 5.83 3.35 -2.35
CA ILE A 109 6.39 3.80 -3.63
C ILE A 109 7.48 2.85 -4.15
N PRO A 110 8.52 2.49 -3.37
CA PRO A 110 9.56 1.57 -3.85
C PRO A 110 8.98 0.21 -4.25
N LYS A 111 7.99 -0.28 -3.51
CA LYS A 111 7.34 -1.56 -3.77
C LYS A 111 6.55 -1.52 -5.07
N LEU A 112 5.77 -0.45 -5.31
CA LEU A 112 5.02 -0.24 -6.56
C LEU A 112 5.95 -0.22 -7.76
N LEU A 113 7.05 0.50 -7.64
CA LEU A 113 8.06 0.65 -8.68
C LEU A 113 8.82 -0.67 -8.96
N ASN A 114 8.97 -1.53 -7.96
CA ASN A 114 9.56 -2.86 -8.12
C ASN A 114 8.58 -3.90 -8.67
N ASN A 115 7.29 -3.58 -8.75
CA ASN A 115 6.20 -4.52 -8.97
C ASN A 115 6.17 -5.63 -7.91
N ASP A 116 6.42 -5.26 -6.65
CA ASP A 116 6.28 -6.20 -5.55
C ASP A 116 4.80 -6.55 -5.33
N TYR A 117 4.51 -7.77 -4.86
CA TYR A 117 3.16 -8.23 -4.53
C TYR A 117 2.17 -8.24 -5.71
N GLU A 118 2.65 -8.65 -6.88
CA GLU A 118 1.78 -8.89 -8.04
C GLU A 118 0.58 -9.78 -7.66
N PRO A 119 -0.61 -9.48 -8.19
CA PRO A 119 -1.76 -10.36 -8.04
C PRO A 119 -1.41 -11.77 -8.49
N ALA A 120 -1.97 -12.77 -7.81
CA ALA A 120 -1.80 -14.15 -8.23
C ALA A 120 -2.31 -14.34 -9.67
N ASP A 121 -1.61 -15.17 -10.44
CA ASP A 121 -1.97 -15.42 -11.83
C ASP A 121 -3.38 -16.05 -11.96
N GLU A 122 -3.96 -15.91 -13.15
CA GLU A 122 -5.32 -16.40 -13.44
C GLU A 122 -5.47 -17.90 -13.16
N GLN A 123 -4.43 -18.71 -13.38
CA GLN A 123 -4.48 -20.16 -13.16
C GLN A 123 -4.51 -20.49 -11.67
N TYR A 124 -3.74 -19.76 -10.87
CA TYR A 124 -3.76 -19.88 -9.42
C TYR A 124 -5.11 -19.44 -8.84
N LEU A 125 -5.66 -18.31 -9.31
CA LEU A 125 -7.00 -17.87 -8.93
C LEU A 125 -8.07 -18.90 -9.31
N LEU A 126 -8.01 -19.47 -10.51
CA LEU A 126 -8.92 -20.53 -10.95
C LEU A 126 -8.80 -21.79 -10.08
N LYS A 127 -7.57 -22.16 -9.67
CA LYS A 127 -7.34 -23.28 -8.76
C LYS A 127 -7.95 -23.05 -7.39
N CYS A 128 -7.78 -21.85 -6.83
CA CYS A 128 -8.40 -21.44 -5.56
C CYS A 128 -9.93 -21.44 -5.67
N PHE A 129 -10.47 -20.88 -6.76
CA PHE A 129 -11.90 -20.90 -7.05
C PHE A 129 -12.47 -22.32 -7.07
N LYS A 130 -11.85 -23.24 -7.82
CA LYS A 130 -12.28 -24.65 -7.90
C LYS A 130 -12.21 -25.36 -6.54
N LYS A 131 -11.25 -25.00 -5.68
CA LYS A 131 -11.15 -25.54 -4.32
C LYS A 131 -12.31 -25.08 -3.43
N LEU A 132 -12.80 -23.86 -3.63
CA LEU A 132 -13.95 -23.30 -2.89
C LEU A 132 -15.28 -23.77 -3.50
N ASP A 133 -15.36 -23.91 -4.82
CA ASP A 133 -16.51 -24.45 -5.53
C ASP A 133 -16.47 -25.99 -5.60
N GLN A 134 -16.52 -26.63 -4.43
CA GLN A 134 -16.47 -28.09 -4.32
C GLN A 134 -17.59 -28.82 -5.09
N ASN A 135 -18.67 -28.11 -5.42
CA ASN A 135 -19.82 -28.64 -6.13
C ASN A 135 -19.79 -28.34 -7.64
N ASN A 136 -18.72 -27.72 -8.16
CA ASN A 136 -18.56 -27.32 -9.56
C ASN A 136 -19.77 -26.53 -10.11
N LYS A 137 -20.32 -25.62 -9.32
CA LYS A 137 -21.48 -24.80 -9.71
C LYS A 137 -21.08 -23.57 -10.54
N ASN A 138 -19.79 -23.30 -10.68
CA ASN A 138 -19.21 -22.12 -11.32
C ASN A 138 -19.60 -20.78 -10.64
N TYR A 139 -19.94 -20.81 -9.35
CA TYR A 139 -20.12 -19.62 -8.52
C TYR A 139 -19.83 -19.91 -7.04
N LEU A 140 -19.40 -18.88 -6.29
CA LEU A 140 -19.20 -18.97 -4.85
C LEU A 140 -20.39 -18.37 -4.10
N HIS A 141 -20.90 -19.08 -3.10
CA HIS A 141 -21.95 -18.55 -2.23
C HIS A 141 -21.33 -17.68 -1.14
N LYS A 142 -21.99 -16.56 -0.81
CA LYS A 142 -21.57 -15.65 0.29
C LYS A 142 -21.30 -16.34 1.64
N LYS A 143 -21.84 -17.55 1.87
CA LYS A 143 -21.67 -18.29 3.13
C LYS A 143 -20.28 -18.93 3.28
N LEU A 144 -19.45 -18.86 2.23
CA LEU A 144 -18.08 -19.37 2.24
C LEU A 144 -17.06 -18.39 2.84
N PHE A 145 -17.50 -17.17 3.15
CA PHE A 145 -16.70 -16.06 3.67
C PHE A 145 -17.42 -15.46 4.89
#